data_AF-K9EYZ5-F1
#
_entry.id   AF-K9EYZ5-F1
#
_cell.length_a   1.000
_cell.length_b   1.000
_cell.length_c   1.000
_cell.angle_alpha   90.00
_cell.angle_beta   90.00
_cell.angle_gamma   90.00
#
_symmetry.space_group_name_H-M   'P 1'
#
loop_
_entity.id
_entity.type
_entity.pdbx_description
1 polymer ?
#
loop_
_entity_poly.entity_id
_entity_poly.type
_entity_poly.pdbx_seq_one_letter_code
_entity_poly.pdbx_strand_id
1 'polypeptide(L)'
;MSITSDEIKNKAFSTRLRGYDQAEVASFLNEVSQAYRDLDQKNQDLEEKLDRLTERLDEYVEKHDSLNRSILVAQDAADRLKEDAHAEANHLVTEAREEADRIRQSSKEEARQILQEAIDNVHFVQEEMEALRQESVRFKKGLHDMVKTYHSTLMDNRWDKVMSLKTFKQIDLDKTQEAVELKAKLSDQDQAEDQDSSFESSNDQPDQDQIDQDGQRPAQEIPAGQEEDQKDKDERSKDSD
;
A
#
# COMPACT_ATOMS: atom_id res chain seq x y z
N MET A 1 12.22 34.10 -89.55
CA MET A 1 13.09 35.00 -90.33
C MET A 1 12.22 35.96 -91.10
N SER A 2 12.09 37.16 -90.56
CA SER A 2 11.35 38.28 -91.13
C SER A 2 12.36 39.41 -91.36
N ILE A 3 12.07 40.22 -92.39
CA ILE A 3 12.82 41.43 -92.73
C ILE A 3 13.00 42.29 -91.46
N THR A 4 14.22 42.76 -91.20
CA THR A 4 14.50 43.65 -90.07
C THR A 4 14.10 45.10 -90.40
N SER A 5 13.82 45.92 -89.39
CA SER A 5 13.51 47.33 -89.62
C SER A 5 14.63 48.06 -90.41
N ASP A 6 15.89 47.70 -90.17
CA ASP A 6 17.02 48.27 -90.92
C ASP A 6 17.04 47.82 -92.38
N GLU A 7 16.61 46.60 -92.68
CA GLU A 7 16.41 46.12 -94.04
C GLU A 7 15.23 46.81 -94.75
N ILE A 8 14.17 47.21 -94.03
CA ILE A 8 13.06 48.01 -94.58
C ILE A 8 13.56 49.40 -94.95
N LYS A 9 14.29 50.05 -94.03
CA LYS A 9 14.78 51.42 -94.20
C LYS A 9 15.81 51.55 -95.34
N ASN A 10 16.69 50.56 -95.48
CA ASN A 10 17.77 50.56 -96.47
C ASN A 10 17.38 49.89 -97.80
N LYS A 11 16.10 49.57 -98.02
CA LYS A 11 15.66 48.88 -99.24
C LYS A 11 15.75 49.79 -100.45
N ALA A 12 16.59 49.42 -101.42
CA ALA A 12 16.68 50.10 -102.71
C ALA A 12 15.70 49.49 -103.73
N PHE A 13 15.02 50.34 -104.50
CA PHE A 13 14.10 49.96 -105.57
C PHE A 13 14.64 50.42 -106.94
N SER A 14 14.36 49.66 -108.01
CA SER A 14 14.73 50.04 -109.38
C SER A 14 13.84 51.16 -109.93
N THR A 15 14.41 52.17 -110.57
CA THR A 15 13.67 53.28 -111.19
C THR A 15 13.17 52.95 -112.61
N ARG A 16 11.95 53.38 -112.95
CA ARG A 16 11.32 53.25 -114.28
C ARG A 16 10.61 54.55 -114.66
N LEU A 17 10.43 54.82 -115.97
CA LEU A 17 9.95 56.10 -116.54
C LEU A 17 8.57 56.58 -116.04
N ARG A 18 7.77 55.70 -115.42
CA ARG A 18 6.52 56.03 -114.71
C ARG A 18 6.47 55.24 -113.39
N GLY A 19 7.09 55.75 -112.34
CA GLY A 19 7.16 55.13 -111.01
C GLY A 19 6.70 56.06 -109.90
N TYR A 20 6.63 55.53 -108.68
CA TYR A 20 6.35 56.31 -107.47
C TYR A 20 7.48 57.31 -107.16
N ASP A 21 7.14 58.40 -106.49
CA ASP A 21 8.13 59.39 -106.04
C ASP A 21 9.06 58.75 -104.99
N GLN A 22 10.36 58.83 -105.24
CA GLN A 22 11.39 58.25 -104.38
C GLN A 22 11.43 58.90 -103.00
N ALA A 23 11.13 60.19 -102.88
CA ALA A 23 11.12 60.91 -101.60
C ALA A 23 9.92 60.49 -100.74
N GLU A 24 8.74 60.33 -101.34
CA GLU A 24 7.52 59.89 -100.67
C GLU A 24 7.65 58.43 -100.18
N VAL A 25 8.16 57.54 -101.05
CA VAL A 25 8.44 56.15 -100.68
C VAL A 25 9.48 56.06 -99.56
N ALA A 26 10.54 56.87 -99.58
CA ALA A 26 11.53 56.90 -98.49
C ALA A 26 10.94 57.37 -97.16
N SER A 27 10.03 58.35 -97.18
CA SER A 27 9.30 58.79 -95.98
C SER A 27 8.42 57.68 -95.42
N PHE A 28 7.66 57.00 -96.30
CA PHE A 28 6.80 55.89 -95.89
C PHE A 28 7.61 54.70 -95.33
N LEU A 29 8.75 54.36 -95.94
CA LEU A 29 9.63 53.29 -95.43
C LEU A 29 10.21 53.62 -94.07
N ASN A 30 10.50 54.90 -93.77
CA ASN A 30 10.91 55.31 -92.43
C ASN A 30 9.78 55.12 -91.40
N GLU A 31 8.54 55.47 -91.74
CA GLU A 31 7.38 55.30 -90.87
C GLU A 31 7.07 53.82 -90.63
N VAL A 32 7.07 53.00 -91.68
CA VAL A 32 6.88 51.54 -91.60
C VAL A 32 8.02 50.88 -90.81
N SER A 33 9.26 51.31 -91.03
CA SER A 33 10.42 50.85 -90.27
C SER A 33 10.26 51.15 -88.78
N GLN A 34 9.81 52.36 -88.42
CA GLN A 34 9.59 52.74 -87.02
C GLN A 34 8.45 51.92 -86.40
N ALA A 35 7.31 51.81 -87.09
CA ALA A 35 6.18 50.99 -86.63
C ALA A 35 6.55 49.51 -86.47
N TYR A 36 7.42 48.99 -87.34
CA TYR A 36 7.93 47.61 -87.24
C TYR A 36 8.84 47.45 -86.02
N ARG A 37 9.73 48.41 -85.71
CA ARG A 37 10.53 48.37 -84.46
C ARG A 37 9.65 48.38 -83.22
N ASP A 38 8.64 49.24 -83.20
CA ASP A 38 7.73 49.35 -82.06
C ASP A 38 6.92 48.05 -81.86
N LEU A 39 6.54 47.40 -82.97
CA LEU A 39 5.88 46.10 -82.94
C LEU A 39 6.82 44.99 -82.46
N ASP A 40 8.05 44.95 -82.96
CA ASP A 40 9.05 43.95 -82.59
C ASP A 40 9.41 44.06 -81.10
N GLN A 41 9.62 45.27 -80.59
CA GLN A 41 9.86 45.53 -79.17
C GLN A 41 8.68 45.06 -78.31
N LYS A 42 7.44 45.38 -78.72
CA LYS A 42 6.25 44.89 -78.01
C LYS A 42 6.14 43.38 -78.02
N ASN A 43 6.55 42.73 -79.11
CA ASN A 43 6.50 41.28 -79.22
C ASN A 43 7.52 40.63 -78.27
N GLN A 44 8.75 41.16 -78.23
CA GLN A 44 9.78 40.74 -77.26
C GLN A 44 9.32 40.96 -75.81
N ASP A 45 8.75 42.14 -75.50
CA ASP A 45 8.22 42.42 -74.16
C ASP A 45 7.05 41.48 -73.77
N LEU A 46 6.26 41.05 -74.75
CA LEU A 46 5.16 40.09 -74.54
C LEU A 46 5.68 38.66 -74.36
N GLU A 47 6.67 38.25 -75.16
CA GLU A 47 7.35 36.96 -75.03
C GLU A 47 8.01 36.83 -73.66
N GLU A 48 8.77 37.83 -73.21
CA GLU A 48 9.38 37.83 -71.87
C GLU A 48 8.33 37.75 -70.75
N LYS A 49 7.18 38.41 -70.91
CA LYS A 49 6.08 38.32 -69.94
C LYS A 49 5.44 36.94 -69.95
N LEU A 50 5.28 36.34 -71.12
CA LEU A 50 4.71 35.01 -71.29
C LEU A 50 5.61 33.98 -70.62
N ASP A 51 6.92 34.06 -70.84
CA ASP A 51 7.91 33.19 -70.21
C ASP A 51 7.87 33.31 -68.68
N ARG A 52 7.88 34.54 -68.14
CA ARG A 52 7.78 34.77 -66.69
C ARG A 52 6.47 34.26 -66.09
N LEU A 53 5.35 34.45 -66.80
CA LEU A 53 4.05 33.97 -66.34
C LEU A 53 3.96 32.44 -66.37
N THR A 54 4.59 31.81 -67.37
CA THR A 54 4.66 30.35 -67.50
C THR A 54 5.51 29.74 -66.39
N GLU A 55 6.69 30.29 -66.13
CA GLU A 55 7.56 29.84 -65.02
C GLU A 55 6.84 29.96 -63.67
N ARG A 56 6.11 31.07 -63.45
CA ARG A 56 5.33 31.25 -62.23
C ARG A 56 4.15 30.28 -62.15
N LEU A 57 3.52 29.94 -63.27
CA LEU A 57 2.45 28.95 -63.31
C LEU A 57 2.98 27.56 -62.93
N ASP A 58 4.13 27.17 -63.49
CA ASP A 58 4.77 25.90 -63.17
C ASP A 58 5.12 25.81 -61.68
N GLU A 59 5.68 26.88 -61.10
CA GLU A 59 5.95 26.96 -59.65
C GLU A 59 4.65 26.79 -58.82
N TYR A 60 3.54 27.39 -59.26
CA TYR A 60 2.24 27.22 -58.59
C TYR A 60 1.71 25.79 -58.71
N VAL A 61 1.89 25.14 -59.85
CA VAL A 61 1.49 23.74 -60.06
C VAL A 61 2.29 22.83 -59.13
N GLU A 62 3.60 23.01 -59.04
CA GLU A 62 4.46 22.22 -58.12
C GLU A 62 4.08 22.46 -56.65
N LYS A 63 3.81 23.71 -56.26
CA LYS A 63 3.34 24.03 -54.91
C LYS A 63 1.97 23.42 -54.61
N HIS A 64 1.06 23.46 -55.56
CA HIS A 64 -0.26 22.83 -55.41
C HIS A 64 -0.14 21.31 -55.25
N ASP A 65 0.71 20.66 -56.05
CA ASP A 65 0.91 19.21 -55.97
C ASP A 65 1.58 18.78 -54.67
N SER A 66 2.60 19.52 -54.22
CA SER A 66 3.25 19.26 -52.92
C SER A 66 2.29 19.48 -51.75
N LEU A 67 1.44 20.50 -51.81
CA LEU A 67 0.42 20.76 -50.80
C LEU A 67 -0.62 19.62 -50.76
N ASN A 68 -1.11 19.17 -51.92
CA ASN A 68 -2.04 18.04 -51.99
C ASN A 68 -1.43 16.74 -51.45
N ARG A 69 -0.17 16.45 -51.78
CA ARG A 69 0.54 15.30 -51.20
C ARG A 69 0.66 15.43 -49.68
N SER A 70 0.97 16.61 -49.18
CA SER A 70 1.08 16.87 -47.74
C SER A 70 -0.25 16.66 -47.02
N ILE A 71 -1.37 17.08 -47.62
CA ILE A 71 -2.71 16.85 -47.08
C ILE A 71 -3.02 15.35 -47.02
N LEU A 72 -2.71 14.59 -48.08
CA LEU A 72 -2.93 13.15 -48.09
C LEU A 72 -2.11 12.42 -47.01
N VAL A 73 -0.84 12.80 -46.84
CA VAL A 73 0.02 12.24 -45.78
C VAL A 73 -0.52 12.60 -44.40
N ALA A 74 -0.98 13.84 -44.20
CA ALA A 74 -1.58 14.26 -42.94
C ALA A 74 -2.89 13.50 -42.63
N GLN A 75 -3.71 13.22 -43.64
CA GLN A 75 -4.92 12.40 -43.50
C GLN A 75 -4.58 10.96 -43.12
N ASP A 76 -3.65 10.32 -43.84
CA ASP A 76 -3.20 8.95 -43.52
C ASP A 76 -2.59 8.88 -42.10
N ALA A 77 -1.81 9.88 -41.71
CA ALA A 77 -1.26 9.97 -40.35
C ALA A 77 -2.36 10.13 -39.29
N ALA A 78 -3.39 10.93 -39.57
CA ALA A 78 -4.53 11.12 -38.67
C ALA A 78 -5.38 9.85 -38.55
N ASP A 79 -5.59 9.13 -39.65
CA ASP A 79 -6.33 7.86 -39.66
C ASP A 79 -5.58 6.77 -38.88
N ARG A 80 -4.26 6.65 -39.09
CA ARG A 80 -3.41 5.74 -38.31
C ARG A 80 -3.41 6.09 -36.82
N LEU A 81 -3.24 7.37 -36.48
CA LEU A 81 -3.28 7.80 -35.08
C LEU A 81 -4.62 7.47 -34.42
N LYS A 82 -5.72 7.61 -35.16
CA LYS A 82 -7.05 7.25 -34.67
C LYS A 82 -7.19 5.73 -34.46
N GLU A 83 -6.70 4.93 -35.40
CA GLU A 83 -6.71 3.46 -35.27
C GLU A 83 -5.87 3.00 -34.08
N ASP A 84 -4.64 3.51 -33.95
CA ASP A 84 -3.74 3.22 -32.83
C ASP A 84 -4.36 3.63 -31.49
N ALA A 85 -4.94 4.83 -31.40
CA ALA A 85 -5.62 5.30 -30.19
C ALA A 85 -6.82 4.42 -29.82
N HIS A 86 -7.58 3.93 -30.80
CA HIS A 86 -8.68 3.00 -30.56
C HIS A 86 -8.18 1.62 -30.10
N ALA A 87 -7.11 1.10 -30.71
CA ALA A 87 -6.49 -0.15 -30.32
C ALA A 87 -5.97 -0.07 -28.88
N GLU A 88 -5.23 0.98 -28.55
CA GLU A 88 -4.67 1.23 -27.22
C GLU A 88 -5.78 1.41 -26.18
N ALA A 89 -6.84 2.17 -26.49
CA ALA A 89 -7.97 2.32 -25.59
C ALA A 89 -8.66 0.98 -25.30
N ASN A 90 -8.85 0.13 -26.30
CA ASN A 90 -9.42 -1.21 -26.12
C ASN A 90 -8.50 -2.12 -25.30
N HIS A 91 -7.19 -2.02 -25.52
CA HIS A 91 -6.19 -2.75 -24.75
C HIS A 91 -6.25 -2.35 -23.27
N LEU A 92 -6.18 -1.06 -22.97
CA LEU A 92 -6.28 -0.51 -21.62
C LEU A 92 -7.57 -0.91 -20.92
N VAL A 93 -8.71 -0.85 -21.61
CA VAL A 93 -10.00 -1.28 -21.05
C VAL A 93 -10.00 -2.78 -20.73
N THR A 94 -9.36 -3.58 -21.56
CA THR A 94 -9.27 -5.04 -21.35
C THR A 94 -8.37 -5.34 -20.16
N GLU A 95 -7.19 -4.73 -20.10
CA GLU A 95 -6.24 -4.87 -18.99
C GLU A 95 -6.85 -4.40 -17.66
N ALA A 96 -7.53 -3.25 -17.66
CA ALA A 96 -8.21 -2.74 -16.47
C ALA A 96 -9.33 -3.68 -15.98
N ARG A 97 -10.04 -4.35 -16.89
CA ARG A 97 -11.05 -5.37 -16.54
C ARG A 97 -10.41 -6.61 -15.95
N GLU A 98 -9.34 -7.10 -16.55
CA GLU A 98 -8.60 -8.27 -16.05
C GLU A 98 -8.03 -8.00 -14.65
N GLU A 99 -7.44 -6.81 -14.42
CA GLU A 99 -6.96 -6.39 -13.10
C GLU A 99 -8.12 -6.27 -12.10
N ALA A 100 -9.23 -5.64 -12.48
CA ALA A 100 -10.39 -5.52 -11.60
C ALA A 100 -10.96 -6.89 -11.21
N ASP A 101 -10.99 -7.84 -12.13
CA ASP A 101 -11.43 -9.20 -11.86
C ASP A 101 -10.45 -9.97 -10.96
N ARG A 102 -9.14 -9.79 -11.18
CA ARG A 102 -8.08 -10.32 -10.31
C ARG A 102 -8.23 -9.80 -8.88
N ILE A 103 -8.35 -8.49 -8.69
CA ILE A 103 -8.55 -7.85 -7.38
C ILE A 103 -9.85 -8.34 -6.72
N ARG A 104 -10.94 -8.44 -7.48
CA ARG A 104 -12.21 -8.97 -6.94
C ARG A 104 -12.07 -10.41 -6.49
N GLN A 105 -11.32 -11.23 -7.22
CA GLN A 105 -11.12 -12.62 -6.89
C GLN A 105 -10.22 -12.78 -5.66
N SER A 106 -9.12 -12.04 -5.56
CA SER A 106 -8.26 -12.06 -4.37
C SER A 106 -9.01 -11.58 -3.13
N SER A 107 -9.76 -10.47 -3.24
CA SER A 107 -10.55 -9.92 -2.14
C SER A 107 -11.62 -10.90 -1.65
N LYS A 108 -12.26 -11.65 -2.57
CA LYS A 108 -13.23 -12.69 -2.21
C LYS A 108 -12.57 -13.85 -1.49
N GLU A 109 -11.38 -14.24 -1.91
CA GLU A 109 -10.66 -15.35 -1.29
C GLU A 109 -10.17 -14.97 0.11
N GLU A 110 -9.61 -13.77 0.27
CA GLU A 110 -9.26 -13.21 1.58
C GLU A 110 -10.48 -13.10 2.50
N ALA A 111 -11.61 -12.61 1.98
CA ALA A 111 -12.85 -12.56 2.76
C ALA A 111 -13.33 -13.94 3.20
N ARG A 112 -13.21 -14.97 2.35
CA ARG A 112 -13.52 -16.36 2.72
C ARG A 112 -12.58 -16.88 3.78
N GLN A 113 -11.29 -16.59 3.66
CA GLN A 113 -10.30 -17.01 4.65
C GLN A 113 -10.59 -16.39 6.02
N ILE A 114 -10.87 -15.09 6.07
CA ILE A 114 -11.24 -14.40 7.32
C ILE A 114 -12.53 -14.98 7.91
N LEU A 115 -13.53 -15.26 7.07
CA LEU A 115 -14.78 -15.88 7.53
C LEU A 115 -14.54 -17.29 8.09
N GLN A 116 -13.69 -18.07 7.43
CA GLN A 116 -13.36 -19.42 7.90
C GLN A 116 -12.62 -19.36 9.23
N GLU A 117 -11.62 -18.49 9.36
CA GLU A 117 -10.90 -18.28 10.62
C GLU A 117 -11.84 -17.81 11.74
N ALA A 118 -12.78 -16.91 11.44
CA ALA A 118 -13.78 -16.46 12.40
C ALA A 118 -14.70 -17.61 12.85
N ILE A 119 -15.13 -18.48 11.93
CA ILE A 119 -15.92 -19.67 12.24
C ILE A 119 -15.13 -20.63 13.14
N ASP A 120 -13.88 -20.90 12.79
CA ASP A 120 -13.00 -21.79 13.56
C ASP A 120 -12.77 -21.24 14.97
N ASN A 121 -12.54 -19.93 15.11
CA ASN A 121 -12.43 -19.25 16.40
C ASN A 121 -13.72 -19.32 17.23
N VAL A 122 -14.88 -19.19 16.59
CA VAL A 122 -16.17 -19.35 17.28
C VAL A 122 -16.32 -20.78 17.80
N HIS A 123 -15.96 -21.79 17.00
CA HIS A 123 -15.98 -23.18 17.44
C HIS A 123 -15.04 -23.42 18.61
N PHE A 124 -13.81 -22.91 18.53
CA PHE A 124 -12.84 -22.98 19.62
C PHE A 124 -13.38 -22.38 20.92
N VAL A 125 -13.93 -21.15 20.85
CA VAL A 125 -14.53 -20.48 22.02
C VAL A 125 -15.73 -21.26 22.55
N GLN A 126 -16.57 -21.85 21.69
CA GLN A 126 -17.69 -22.67 22.12
C GLN A 126 -17.22 -23.91 22.90
N GLU A 127 -16.21 -24.63 22.42
CA GLU A 127 -15.64 -25.78 23.10
C GLU A 127 -15.05 -25.40 24.46
N GLU A 128 -14.31 -24.29 24.53
CA GLU A 128 -13.73 -23.78 25.78
C GLU A 128 -14.82 -23.34 26.78
N MET A 129 -15.88 -22.67 26.31
CA MET A 129 -17.04 -22.32 27.13
C MET A 129 -17.76 -23.55 27.66
N GLU A 130 -17.94 -24.59 26.84
CA GLU A 130 -18.54 -25.85 27.29
C GLU A 130 -17.69 -26.55 28.35
N ALA A 131 -16.37 -26.61 28.15
CA ALA A 131 -15.43 -27.16 29.12
C ALA A 131 -15.48 -26.40 30.46
N LEU A 132 -15.42 -25.07 30.42
CA LEU A 132 -15.52 -24.22 31.61
C LEU A 132 -16.88 -24.37 32.32
N ARG A 133 -17.97 -24.51 31.55
CA ARG A 133 -19.30 -24.77 32.09
C ARG A 133 -19.35 -26.12 32.80
N GLN A 134 -18.78 -27.17 32.21
CA GLN A 134 -18.71 -28.50 32.83
C GLN A 134 -17.89 -28.46 34.13
N GLU A 135 -16.75 -27.77 34.12
CA GLU A 135 -15.93 -27.58 35.31
C GLU A 135 -16.69 -26.82 36.41
N SER A 136 -17.37 -25.74 36.07
CA SER A 136 -18.21 -24.96 37.00
C SER A 136 -19.33 -25.80 37.62
N VAL A 137 -19.99 -26.65 36.81
CA VAL A 137 -21.02 -27.58 37.30
C VAL A 137 -20.41 -28.62 38.25
N ARG A 138 -19.23 -29.17 37.92
CA ARG A 138 -18.50 -30.13 38.75
C ARG A 138 -18.07 -29.50 40.07
N PHE A 139 -17.53 -28.29 40.03
CA PHE A 139 -17.13 -27.51 41.20
C PHE A 139 -18.32 -27.22 42.12
N LYS A 140 -19.43 -26.72 41.55
CA LYS A 140 -20.68 -26.50 42.30
C LYS A 140 -21.17 -27.77 42.99
N LYS A 141 -21.16 -28.91 42.28
CA LYS A 141 -21.53 -30.22 42.86
C LYS A 141 -20.58 -30.60 44.00
N GLY A 142 -19.27 -30.46 43.80
CA GLY A 142 -18.25 -30.72 44.82
C GLY A 142 -18.46 -29.88 46.08
N LEU A 143 -18.71 -28.57 45.94
CA LEU A 143 -19.02 -27.68 47.06
C LEU A 143 -20.29 -28.11 47.79
N HIS A 144 -21.35 -28.39 47.05
CA HIS A 144 -22.62 -28.81 47.64
C HIS A 144 -22.48 -30.15 48.39
N ASP A 145 -21.76 -31.11 47.81
CA ASP A 145 -21.49 -32.40 48.45
C ASP A 145 -20.62 -32.21 49.70
N MET A 146 -19.60 -31.32 49.65
CA MET A 146 -18.78 -30.94 50.78
C MET A 146 -19.62 -30.32 51.92
N VAL A 147 -20.48 -29.34 51.60
CA VAL A 147 -21.41 -28.72 52.56
C VAL A 147 -22.36 -29.77 53.15
N LYS A 148 -22.88 -30.69 52.34
CA LYS A 148 -23.71 -31.79 52.83
C LYS A 148 -22.94 -32.72 53.77
N THR A 149 -21.70 -33.08 53.46
CA THR A 149 -20.87 -33.87 54.38
C THR A 149 -20.61 -33.14 55.69
N TYR A 150 -20.30 -31.84 55.65
CA TYR A 150 -20.14 -31.03 56.87
C TYR A 150 -21.43 -30.97 57.67
N HIS A 151 -22.56 -30.71 57.01
CA HIS A 151 -23.87 -30.71 57.65
C HIS A 151 -24.17 -32.06 58.30
N SER A 152 -23.94 -33.17 57.60
CA SER A 152 -24.14 -34.52 58.15
C SER A 152 -23.19 -34.85 59.30
N THR A 153 -21.96 -34.33 59.29
CA THR A 153 -20.98 -34.51 60.36
C THR A 153 -21.31 -33.69 61.60
N LEU A 154 -21.81 -32.46 61.41
CA LEU A 154 -22.30 -31.59 62.49
C LEU A 154 -23.59 -32.14 63.11
N MET A 155 -24.45 -32.74 62.30
CA MET A 155 -25.71 -33.36 62.73
C MET A 155 -25.54 -34.79 63.26
N ASP A 156 -24.30 -35.30 63.35
CA ASP A 156 -24.00 -36.62 63.89
C ASP A 156 -23.87 -36.56 65.42
N ASN A 157 -24.35 -37.60 66.12
CA ASN A 157 -24.35 -37.74 67.60
C ASN A 157 -22.94 -37.76 68.22
N ARG A 158 -21.88 -37.60 67.41
CA ARG A 158 -20.52 -37.34 67.88
C ARG A 158 -20.45 -36.05 68.71
N TRP A 159 -21.16 -35.00 68.32
CA TRP A 159 -21.22 -33.78 69.11
C TRP A 159 -22.04 -33.95 70.39
N ASP A 160 -23.11 -34.73 70.38
CA ASP A 160 -23.82 -35.12 71.62
C ASP A 160 -22.90 -35.86 72.58
N LYS A 161 -22.03 -36.76 72.09
CA LYS A 161 -21.01 -37.41 72.94
C LYS A 161 -20.02 -36.42 73.52
N VAL A 162 -19.50 -35.49 72.73
CA VAL A 162 -18.55 -34.45 73.19
C VAL A 162 -19.22 -33.47 74.16
N MET A 163 -20.47 -33.08 73.91
CA MET A 163 -21.25 -32.18 74.77
C MET A 163 -21.78 -32.90 76.02
N SER A 164 -21.94 -34.23 75.97
CA SER A 164 -22.27 -35.07 77.13
C SER A 164 -21.06 -35.51 77.94
N LEU A 165 -19.83 -35.20 77.51
CA LEU A 165 -18.67 -35.30 78.39
C LEU A 165 -18.96 -34.37 79.57
N LYS A 166 -19.12 -34.95 80.77
CA LYS A 166 -19.21 -34.19 82.01
C LYS A 166 -18.08 -33.15 81.98
N THR A 167 -18.45 -31.88 81.81
CA THR A 167 -17.56 -30.74 82.07
C THR A 167 -16.93 -31.00 83.42
N PHE A 168 -15.65 -31.36 83.41
CA PHE A 168 -14.73 -31.54 84.53
C PHE A 168 -15.44 -31.37 85.89
N LYS A 169 -16.25 -32.37 86.25
CA LYS A 169 -17.15 -32.25 87.39
C LYS A 169 -16.28 -32.50 88.62
N GLN A 170 -15.79 -31.40 89.19
CA GLN A 170 -15.23 -31.27 90.53
C GLN A 170 -14.02 -32.16 90.81
N ILE A 171 -12.81 -31.57 90.75
CA ILE A 171 -11.72 -32.05 91.60
C ILE A 171 -12.30 -32.06 93.03
N ASP A 172 -12.38 -33.26 93.64
CA ASP A 172 -12.65 -33.42 95.07
C ASP A 172 -11.59 -32.64 95.84
N LEU A 173 -11.91 -31.41 96.27
CA LEU A 173 -11.03 -30.55 97.05
C LEU A 173 -10.63 -31.21 98.38
N ASP A 174 -11.45 -32.16 98.86
CA ASP A 174 -11.22 -32.92 100.09
C ASP A 174 -10.05 -33.92 99.96
N LYS A 175 -9.81 -34.49 98.77
CA LYS A 175 -8.67 -35.40 98.52
C LYS A 175 -7.33 -34.68 98.40
N THR A 176 -7.36 -33.36 98.19
CA THR A 176 -6.16 -32.52 98.19
C THR A 176 -5.74 -32.07 99.59
N GLN A 177 -6.61 -32.15 100.59
CA GLN A 177 -6.27 -31.85 101.99
C GLN A 177 -5.60 -33.05 102.70
N GLU A 178 -6.05 -34.29 102.44
CA GLU A 178 -5.37 -35.51 102.95
C GLU A 178 -3.92 -35.65 102.42
N ALA A 179 -3.68 -35.27 101.16
CA ALA A 179 -2.35 -35.30 100.56
C ALA A 179 -1.38 -34.26 101.15
N VAL A 180 -1.90 -33.17 101.72
CA VAL A 180 -1.10 -32.12 102.37
C VAL A 180 -0.77 -32.51 103.82
N GLU A 181 -1.68 -33.17 104.54
CA GLU A 181 -1.43 -33.67 105.90
C GLU A 181 -0.44 -34.86 105.94
N LEU A 182 -0.44 -35.71 104.90
CA LEU A 182 0.52 -36.82 104.78
C LEU A 182 1.94 -36.31 104.48
N LYS A 183 2.10 -35.22 103.72
CA LYS A 183 3.42 -34.61 103.43
C LYS A 183 4.02 -33.88 104.64
N ALA A 184 3.19 -33.33 105.54
CA ALA A 184 3.64 -32.67 106.76
C ALA A 184 4.16 -33.65 107.83
N LYS A 185 3.76 -34.94 107.78
CA LYS A 185 4.22 -36.00 108.72
C LYS A 185 5.47 -36.75 108.27
N LEU A 186 5.99 -36.45 107.07
CA LEU A 186 7.15 -37.11 106.45
C LEU A 186 8.38 -36.18 106.37
N SER A 187 8.36 -35.02 107.05
CA SER A 187 9.44 -34.01 107.00
C SER A 187 10.43 -34.03 108.19
N ASP A 188 10.24 -34.92 109.17
CA ASP A 188 11.15 -35.06 110.33
C ASP A 188 11.75 -36.47 110.38
N GLN A 189 12.43 -36.93 109.33
CA GLN A 189 13.55 -37.86 109.51
C GLN A 189 14.48 -37.89 108.30
N ASP A 190 15.75 -37.64 108.61
CA ASP A 190 16.97 -37.91 107.85
C ASP A 190 17.34 -36.97 106.69
N GLN A 191 18.15 -35.99 107.11
CA GLN A 191 19.29 -35.44 106.38
C GLN A 191 20.34 -36.52 106.04
N ALA A 192 21.15 -36.16 105.05
CA ALA A 192 22.53 -36.56 104.74
C ALA A 192 22.63 -37.32 103.40
N GLU A 193 23.06 -36.61 102.35
CA GLU A 193 24.48 -36.53 101.89
C GLU A 193 24.74 -37.67 100.88
N ASP A 194 25.47 -37.52 99.78
CA ASP A 194 26.11 -36.41 99.08
C ASP A 194 26.64 -37.02 97.75
N GLN A 195 26.80 -36.20 96.70
CA GLN A 195 27.72 -36.41 95.55
C GLN A 195 27.44 -37.63 94.62
N ASP A 196 27.74 -37.68 93.33
CA ASP A 196 28.69 -36.95 92.50
C ASP A 196 28.30 -37.09 91.00
N SER A 197 28.74 -36.10 90.24
CA SER A 197 29.19 -36.13 88.83
C SER A 197 28.19 -36.04 87.66
N SER A 198 28.15 -34.83 87.11
CA SER A 198 28.68 -34.44 85.77
C SER A 198 28.06 -35.12 84.52
N PHE A 199 27.25 -34.39 83.74
CA PHE A 199 27.67 -33.53 82.61
C PHE A 199 28.06 -34.31 81.34
N GLU A 200 27.25 -34.21 80.29
CA GLU A 200 27.65 -33.38 79.13
C GLU A 200 26.41 -32.87 78.40
N SER A 201 26.38 -31.55 78.25
CA SER A 201 25.49 -30.80 77.37
C SER A 201 26.31 -30.40 76.17
N SER A 202 25.74 -30.48 74.97
CA SER A 202 26.10 -29.60 73.85
C SER A 202 24.89 -29.43 72.94
N ASN A 203 24.13 -28.43 73.33
CA ASN A 203 23.41 -27.44 72.55
C ASN A 203 24.06 -27.14 71.18
N ASP A 204 23.26 -26.99 70.12
CA ASP A 204 23.34 -25.77 69.32
C ASP A 204 22.06 -25.45 68.54
N GLN A 205 21.84 -24.15 68.39
CA GLN A 205 20.57 -23.43 68.27
C GLN A 205 19.94 -23.35 66.86
N PRO A 206 18.68 -22.88 66.78
CA PRO A 206 18.00 -22.56 65.53
C PRO A 206 18.29 -21.13 65.08
N ASP A 207 18.61 -20.94 63.80
CA ASP A 207 18.68 -19.62 63.17
C ASP A 207 17.35 -19.27 62.49
N GLN A 208 16.80 -18.13 62.91
CA GLN A 208 15.87 -17.33 62.15
C GLN A 208 16.69 -16.40 61.26
N ASP A 209 16.33 -16.28 59.98
CA ASP A 209 16.02 -14.94 59.46
C ASP A 209 15.36 -14.92 58.07
N GLN A 210 14.46 -13.94 57.96
CA GLN A 210 14.12 -13.12 56.80
C GLN A 210 13.10 -13.62 55.75
N ILE A 211 11.94 -12.97 55.85
CA ILE A 211 10.99 -12.65 54.78
C ILE A 211 11.60 -11.50 53.97
N ASP A 212 11.71 -11.62 52.65
CA ASP A 212 11.16 -10.63 51.72
C ASP A 212 11.30 -11.02 50.24
N GLN A 213 10.15 -10.85 49.56
CA GLN A 213 9.93 -10.53 48.14
C GLN A 213 10.61 -11.37 47.05
N ASP A 214 9.83 -12.21 46.37
CA ASP A 214 10.07 -12.45 44.94
C ASP A 214 8.75 -12.44 44.16
N GLY A 215 8.54 -11.31 43.48
CA GLY A 215 7.36 -10.95 42.75
C GLY A 215 7.70 -10.03 41.59
N GLN A 216 8.67 -10.40 40.74
CA GLN A 216 8.79 -9.81 39.40
C GLN A 216 9.34 -10.83 38.40
N ARG A 217 8.51 -11.16 37.39
CA ARG A 217 8.94 -11.87 36.18
C ARG A 217 9.82 -10.93 35.33
N PRO A 218 11.00 -11.36 34.84
CA PRO A 218 11.59 -10.76 33.65
C PRO A 218 10.92 -11.33 32.40
N ALA A 219 10.56 -10.43 31.47
CA ALA A 219 10.10 -10.77 30.14
C ALA A 219 11.18 -11.56 29.38
N GLN A 220 10.77 -12.65 28.72
CA GLN A 220 11.62 -13.35 27.76
C GLN A 220 11.74 -12.51 26.48
N GLU A 221 12.98 -12.21 26.11
CA GLU A 221 13.34 -11.64 24.81
C GLU A 221 13.04 -12.64 23.68
N ILE A 222 12.41 -12.13 22.62
CA ILE A 222 12.16 -12.79 21.33
C ILE A 222 13.45 -12.70 20.50
N PRO A 223 13.86 -13.75 19.75
CA PRO A 223 15.05 -13.68 18.91
C PRO A 223 14.79 -12.79 17.69
N ALA A 224 15.67 -11.80 17.48
CA ALA A 224 15.68 -10.97 16.29
C ALA A 224 16.22 -11.77 15.08
N GLY A 225 15.32 -12.20 14.21
CA GLY A 225 15.59 -12.60 12.84
C GLY A 225 15.65 -11.37 11.92
N GLN A 226 16.54 -11.45 10.94
CA GLN A 226 16.91 -10.43 9.98
C GLN A 226 15.76 -10.04 9.04
N GLU A 227 15.58 -8.74 8.79
CA GLU A 227 15.06 -8.24 7.52
C GLU A 227 15.95 -7.10 7.01
N GLU A 228 16.45 -7.31 5.79
CA GLU A 228 17.07 -6.33 4.93
C GLU A 228 16.02 -5.37 4.35
N ASP A 229 16.52 -4.17 4.08
CA ASP A 229 16.27 -3.34 2.90
C ASP A 229 15.14 -2.28 2.84
N GLN A 230 15.63 -1.09 2.49
CA GLN A 230 15.03 -0.04 1.66
C GLN A 230 13.78 0.71 2.14
N LYS A 231 13.99 1.99 2.51
CA LYS A 231 13.29 3.09 1.81
C LYS A 231 13.99 4.44 1.95
N ASP A 232 14.62 4.80 0.86
CA ASP A 232 14.89 6.16 0.43
C ASP A 232 13.56 6.87 0.05
N LYS A 233 13.56 8.20 0.24
CA LYS A 233 12.64 9.23 -0.31
C LYS A 233 11.26 9.40 0.35
N ASP A 234 11.09 10.55 1.02
CA ASP A 234 10.09 11.55 0.62
C ASP A 234 10.25 12.87 1.42
N GLU A 235 11.12 13.75 0.92
CA GLU A 235 11.01 15.20 1.13
C GLU A 235 11.14 15.90 -0.23
N ARG A 236 10.02 16.06 -0.93
CA ARG A 236 9.84 17.20 -1.84
C ARG A 236 8.37 17.37 -2.27
N SER A 237 8.01 18.63 -2.47
CA SER A 237 6.79 19.17 -3.10
C SER A 237 5.54 19.34 -2.22
N LYS A 238 5.57 20.42 -1.42
CA LYS A 238 4.41 21.33 -1.36
C LYS A 238 4.75 22.55 -2.21
N ASP A 239 4.29 22.54 -3.46
CA ASP A 239 4.09 23.72 -4.29
C ASP A 239 3.07 23.37 -5.39
N SER A 240 2.07 24.24 -5.58
CA SER A 240 0.94 24.20 -6.53
C SER A 240 -0.20 23.26 -6.09
N ASP A 241 -1.45 23.69 -5.87
CA ASP A 241 -2.28 24.70 -6.55
C ASP A 241 -3.12 25.50 -5.52
#